data_AF-A0A2E2LBC7-F1
#
_entry.id   AF-A0A2E2LBC7-F1
#
_cell.length_a   1.000
_cell.length_b   1.000
_cell.length_c   1.000
_cell.angle_alpha   90.00
_cell.angle_beta   90.00
_cell.angle_gamma   90.00
#
_symmetry.space_group_name_H-M   'P 1'
#
loop_
_entity.id
_entity.type
_entity.pdbx_description
1 polymer ?
#
loop_
_entity_poly.entity_id
_entity_poly.type
_entity_poly.pdbx_seq_one_letter_code
_entity_poly.pdbx_strand_id
1 'polypeptide(L)'
;MQPLAAETITGYLGRLATANALTPRDLRLHVTDLAGLSPSHPNLERAAEWAERLGGLKPGHFEDDARKNSMYVRCQHHAWQPALCKRCGYTQDARTVCRRCAGGQQTSVQSRGGAVCNHHQRWHLDGADIDLTGFPEFAHAERCLSGTLWKRGIGLTTGELQLAASLIRYWATDEQLEGRIVDRMKMIGIDSIDADSVLLAAYPEIVRLTTILTDLSFASYLLSARFSLAEQVWALEAAVVTVMHGRTTPRLHQVAERIVARGKIAVEAAFGMRQNANNKRPATLEKALVASSQRHRSCLLRHLSTVRIQILPYEPGIAVPRSRVLDRRRPLPDLVVAEA
;
A
#
# COMPACT_ATOMS: atom_id res chain seq x y z
N MET A 1 -19.21 -8.36 -24.12
CA MET A 1 -18.33 -8.83 -23.03
C MET A 1 -18.48 -7.86 -21.87
N GLN A 2 -18.75 -8.35 -20.65
CA GLN A 2 -18.93 -7.47 -19.48
C GLN A 2 -17.59 -7.20 -18.77
N PRO A 3 -17.30 -5.93 -18.41
CA PRO A 3 -16.10 -5.58 -17.65
C PRO A 3 -16.17 -6.17 -16.24
N LEU A 4 -15.01 -6.51 -15.67
CA LEU A 4 -14.92 -6.81 -14.24
C LEU A 4 -14.96 -5.50 -13.43
N ALA A 5 -15.37 -5.60 -12.18
CA ALA A 5 -15.30 -4.47 -11.26
C ALA A 5 -13.85 -4.01 -11.07
N ALA A 6 -13.63 -2.71 -11.27
CA ALA A 6 -12.36 -2.01 -11.27
C ALA A 6 -11.33 -2.53 -12.27
N GLU A 7 -11.75 -3.16 -13.37
CA GLU A 7 -10.84 -3.65 -14.40
C GLU A 7 -10.01 -2.51 -15.00
N THR A 8 -8.72 -2.75 -15.19
CA THR A 8 -7.86 -1.79 -15.90
C THR A 8 -8.27 -1.72 -17.36
N ILE A 9 -8.00 -0.59 -18.01
CA ILE A 9 -8.31 -0.42 -19.43
C ILE A 9 -7.50 -1.42 -20.25
N THR A 10 -6.22 -1.60 -19.91
CA THR A 10 -5.35 -2.60 -20.55
C THR A 10 -5.90 -4.02 -20.39
N GLY A 11 -6.34 -4.39 -19.18
CA GLY A 11 -6.91 -5.72 -18.91
C GLY A 11 -8.21 -5.97 -19.66
N TYR A 12 -9.11 -4.98 -19.67
CA TYR A 12 -10.37 -5.04 -20.41
C TYR A 12 -10.13 -5.22 -21.91
N LEU A 13 -9.25 -4.41 -22.50
CA LEU A 13 -8.90 -4.51 -23.92
C LEU A 13 -8.30 -5.88 -24.26
N GLY A 14 -7.40 -6.40 -23.42
CA GLY A 14 -6.83 -7.73 -23.63
C GLY A 14 -7.91 -8.82 -23.73
N ARG A 15 -8.87 -8.80 -22.81
CA ARG A 15 -10.00 -9.74 -22.83
C ARG A 15 -10.99 -9.48 -23.96
N LEU A 16 -11.21 -8.22 -24.33
CA LEU A 16 -12.06 -7.85 -25.46
C LEU A 16 -11.47 -8.37 -26.78
N ALA A 17 -10.14 -8.30 -26.94
CA ALA A 17 -9.45 -8.87 -28.09
C ALA A 17 -9.70 -10.38 -28.20
N THR A 18 -9.47 -11.12 -27.10
CA THR A 18 -9.71 -12.56 -27.04
C THR A 18 -11.16 -12.92 -27.35
N ALA A 19 -12.12 -12.16 -26.83
CA ALA A 19 -13.55 -12.38 -27.08
C ALA A 19 -13.94 -12.17 -28.57
N ASN A 20 -13.15 -11.45 -29.34
CA ASN A 20 -13.37 -11.18 -30.77
C ASN A 20 -12.37 -11.92 -31.68
N ALA A 21 -11.71 -12.97 -31.18
CA ALA A 21 -10.70 -13.74 -31.92
C ALA A 21 -9.54 -12.90 -32.48
N LEU A 22 -9.21 -11.79 -31.80
CA LEU A 22 -8.04 -10.96 -32.08
C LEU A 22 -6.93 -11.26 -31.08
N THR A 23 -5.67 -11.04 -31.48
CA THR A 23 -4.59 -11.04 -30.50
C THR A 23 -4.65 -9.76 -29.65
N PRO A 24 -4.30 -9.80 -28.35
CA PRO A 24 -4.19 -8.58 -27.54
C PRO A 24 -3.25 -7.53 -28.13
N ARG A 25 -2.24 -7.97 -28.91
CA ARG A 25 -1.31 -7.09 -29.62
C ARG A 25 -2.01 -6.28 -30.71
N ASP A 26 -2.85 -6.93 -31.53
CA ASP A 26 -3.50 -6.27 -32.67
C ASP A 26 -4.47 -5.20 -32.19
N LEU A 27 -5.31 -5.53 -31.19
CA LEU A 27 -6.23 -4.56 -30.63
C LEU A 27 -5.48 -3.41 -29.94
N ARG A 28 -4.38 -3.69 -29.25
CA ARG A 28 -3.52 -2.65 -28.64
C ARG A 28 -2.96 -1.70 -29.68
N LEU A 29 -2.44 -2.20 -30.81
CA LEU A 29 -1.90 -1.35 -31.88
C LEU A 29 -3.01 -0.48 -32.47
N HIS A 30 -4.17 -1.07 -32.75
CA HIS A 30 -5.31 -0.35 -33.29
C HIS A 30 -5.81 0.76 -32.34
N VAL A 31 -5.97 0.47 -31.06
CA VAL A 31 -6.38 1.46 -30.05
C VAL A 31 -5.33 2.54 -29.85
N THR A 32 -4.04 2.18 -29.89
CA THR A 32 -2.93 3.14 -29.79
C THR A 32 -3.00 4.18 -30.90
N ASP A 33 -3.22 3.72 -32.14
CA ASP A 33 -3.37 4.57 -33.32
C ASP A 33 -4.61 5.48 -33.22
N LEU A 34 -5.78 4.88 -32.95
CA LEU A 34 -7.04 5.63 -32.79
C LEU A 34 -6.99 6.69 -31.67
N ALA A 35 -6.28 6.38 -30.57
CA ALA A 35 -6.13 7.28 -29.44
C ALA A 35 -5.03 8.33 -29.63
N GLY A 36 -4.29 8.32 -30.74
CA GLY A 36 -3.15 9.21 -30.98
C GLY A 36 -2.04 9.06 -29.94
N LEU A 37 -1.87 7.86 -29.39
CA LEU A 37 -0.85 7.57 -28.38
C LEU A 37 0.50 7.26 -29.02
N SER A 38 1.59 7.55 -28.28
CA SER A 38 2.94 7.23 -28.76
C SER A 38 3.09 5.72 -29.01
N PRO A 39 3.55 5.29 -30.20
CA PRO A 39 3.77 3.88 -30.49
C PRO A 39 4.90 3.24 -29.69
N SER A 40 5.91 4.02 -29.26
CA SER A 40 7.07 3.50 -28.53
C SER A 40 6.76 3.15 -27.08
N HIS A 41 5.89 3.94 -26.44
CA HIS A 41 5.48 3.74 -25.05
C HIS A 41 4.00 4.09 -24.86
N PRO A 42 3.07 3.31 -25.44
CA PRO A 42 1.66 3.61 -25.35
C PRO A 42 1.15 3.32 -23.94
N ASN A 43 0.64 4.36 -23.28
CA ASN A 43 -0.11 4.20 -22.03
C ASN A 43 -1.60 4.06 -22.35
N LEU A 44 -2.05 2.81 -22.50
CA LEU A 44 -3.44 2.48 -22.83
C LEU A 44 -4.44 2.93 -21.77
N GLU A 45 -4.01 3.19 -20.54
CA GLU A 45 -4.89 3.75 -19.51
C GLU A 45 -5.40 5.17 -19.88
N ARG A 46 -4.81 5.81 -20.90
CA ARG A 46 -5.29 7.07 -21.49
C ARG A 46 -6.31 6.88 -22.62
N ALA A 47 -6.59 5.64 -23.03
CA ALA A 47 -7.49 5.32 -24.12
C ALA A 47 -8.88 4.85 -23.64
N ALA A 48 -9.32 5.32 -22.46
CA ALA A 48 -10.59 4.93 -21.83
C ALA A 48 -11.79 5.08 -22.79
N GLU A 49 -11.91 6.24 -23.46
CA GLU A 49 -13.02 6.52 -24.38
C GLU A 49 -13.10 5.49 -25.53
N TRP A 50 -11.95 5.05 -26.05
CA TRP A 50 -11.90 4.06 -27.12
C TRP A 50 -12.23 2.66 -26.59
N ALA A 51 -11.72 2.29 -25.42
CA ALA A 51 -12.09 1.03 -24.78
C ALA A 51 -13.59 0.96 -24.48
N GLU A 52 -14.19 2.06 -24.03
CA GLU A 52 -15.64 2.16 -23.79
C GLU A 52 -16.44 2.02 -25.10
N ARG A 53 -16.04 2.72 -26.16
CA ARG A 53 -16.70 2.63 -27.48
C ARG A 53 -16.62 1.23 -28.08
N LEU A 54 -15.42 0.63 -28.11
CA LEU A 54 -15.20 -0.71 -28.65
C LEU A 54 -15.93 -1.79 -27.83
N GLY A 55 -16.04 -1.56 -26.52
CA GLY A 55 -16.73 -2.43 -25.59
C GLY A 55 -18.25 -2.27 -25.53
N GLY A 56 -18.81 -1.22 -26.16
CA GLY A 56 -20.21 -0.84 -26.01
C GLY A 56 -20.58 -0.39 -24.60
N LEU A 57 -19.63 0.18 -23.85
CA LEU A 57 -19.83 0.69 -22.49
C LEU A 57 -20.37 2.12 -22.52
N LYS A 58 -21.03 2.52 -21.41
CA LYS A 58 -21.44 3.90 -21.20
C LYS A 58 -20.19 4.81 -21.15
N PRO A 59 -20.20 6.00 -21.79
CA PRO A 59 -19.13 6.98 -21.63
C PRO A 59 -18.86 7.30 -20.15
N GLY A 60 -17.59 7.31 -19.75
CA GLY A 60 -17.14 7.57 -18.39
C GLY A 60 -17.26 6.37 -17.43
N HIS A 61 -17.53 5.16 -17.94
CA HIS A 61 -17.59 3.92 -17.16
C HIS A 61 -16.32 3.71 -16.32
N PHE A 62 -15.13 3.77 -16.94
CA PHE A 62 -13.88 3.49 -16.22
C PHE A 62 -13.57 4.57 -15.19
N GLU A 63 -13.86 5.84 -15.46
CA GLU A 63 -13.67 6.92 -14.50
C GLU A 63 -14.61 6.76 -13.28
N ASP A 64 -15.88 6.48 -13.53
CA ASP A 64 -16.87 6.25 -12.48
C ASP A 64 -16.50 5.05 -11.59
N ASP A 65 -15.96 4.00 -12.19
CA ASP A 65 -15.55 2.79 -11.50
C ASP A 65 -14.25 2.97 -10.71
N ALA A 66 -13.25 3.64 -11.29
CA ALA A 66 -12.02 4.03 -10.59
C ALA A 66 -12.32 4.93 -9.37
N ARG A 67 -13.31 5.82 -9.49
CA ARG A 67 -13.75 6.68 -8.38
C ARG A 67 -14.36 5.88 -7.23
N LYS A 68 -15.16 4.84 -7.53
CA LYS A 68 -15.72 3.92 -6.52
C LYS A 68 -14.65 3.11 -5.82
N ASN A 69 -13.54 2.83 -6.51
CA ASN A 69 -12.43 2.02 -6.04
C ASN A 69 -11.20 2.84 -5.59
N SER A 70 -11.37 4.14 -5.38
CA SER A 70 -10.30 5.00 -4.89
C SER A 70 -9.90 4.66 -3.45
N MET A 71 -8.62 4.86 -3.15
CA MET A 71 -8.05 4.71 -1.82
C MET A 71 -8.56 5.79 -0.88
N TYR A 72 -8.81 5.42 0.37
CA TYR A 72 -8.95 6.40 1.44
C TYR A 72 -7.62 7.10 1.67
N VAL A 73 -7.67 8.41 1.91
CA VAL A 73 -6.48 9.21 2.20
C VAL A 73 -6.73 10.10 3.41
N ARG A 74 -5.71 10.29 4.24
CA ARG A 74 -5.67 11.36 5.24
C ARG A 74 -4.96 12.55 4.64
N CYS A 75 -5.64 13.69 4.60
CA CYS A 75 -5.12 14.90 3.99
C CYS A 75 -5.69 16.15 4.67
N GLN A 76 -5.10 17.31 4.36
CA GLN A 76 -5.56 18.61 4.84
C GLN A 76 -7.01 18.97 4.42
N HIS A 77 -7.52 18.40 3.32
CA HIS A 77 -8.86 18.73 2.80
C HIS A 77 -10.00 18.14 3.63
N HIS A 78 -9.72 17.15 4.47
CA HIS A 78 -10.72 16.46 5.30
C HIS A 78 -10.33 16.43 6.77
N ALA A 79 -9.65 17.50 7.26
CA ALA A 79 -9.24 17.64 8.66
C ALA A 79 -8.55 16.37 9.23
N TRP A 80 -7.66 15.78 8.42
CA TRP A 80 -6.94 14.54 8.73
C TRP A 80 -7.78 13.27 8.87
N GLN A 81 -9.09 13.30 8.70
CA GLN A 81 -9.92 12.10 8.71
C GLN A 81 -9.68 11.26 7.45
N PRO A 82 -9.70 9.92 7.52
CA PRO A 82 -9.65 9.07 6.33
C PRO A 82 -10.87 9.34 5.44
N ALA A 83 -10.65 9.76 4.20
CA ALA A 83 -11.74 10.07 3.28
C ALA A 83 -11.37 9.78 1.81
N LEU A 84 -12.40 9.58 0.98
CA LEU A 84 -12.27 9.52 -0.48
C LEU A 84 -12.14 10.94 -1.06
N CYS A 85 -10.97 11.53 -0.91
CA CYS A 85 -10.73 12.92 -1.33
C CYS A 85 -10.64 13.02 -2.85
N LYS A 86 -11.46 13.86 -3.49
CA LYS A 86 -11.40 14.10 -4.96
C LYS A 86 -10.08 14.71 -5.44
N ARG A 87 -9.34 15.39 -4.55
CA ARG A 87 -8.06 16.04 -4.88
C ARG A 87 -6.85 15.13 -4.62
N CYS A 88 -6.86 14.43 -3.49
CA CYS A 88 -5.72 13.64 -3.04
C CYS A 88 -5.88 12.13 -3.26
N GLY A 89 -7.09 11.66 -3.56
CA GLY A 89 -7.39 10.26 -3.81
C GLY A 89 -6.68 9.73 -5.05
N TYR A 90 -6.36 8.45 -5.01
CA TYR A 90 -5.72 7.69 -6.07
C TYR A 90 -6.22 6.25 -6.01
N THR A 91 -6.08 5.50 -7.10
CA THR A 91 -6.29 4.05 -7.10
C THR A 91 -5.01 3.32 -6.70
N GLN A 92 -5.15 2.18 -6.03
CA GLN A 92 -4.00 1.30 -5.80
C GLN A 92 -3.43 0.79 -7.12
N ASP A 93 -2.22 0.23 -7.07
CA ASP A 93 -1.61 -0.37 -8.24
C ASP A 93 -2.45 -1.53 -8.77
N ALA A 94 -2.38 -1.71 -10.09
CA ALA A 94 -3.07 -2.80 -10.74
C ALA A 94 -2.56 -4.13 -10.22
N ARG A 95 -3.48 -5.00 -9.83
CA ARG A 95 -3.18 -6.38 -9.42
C ARG A 95 -3.88 -7.35 -10.34
N THR A 96 -3.27 -8.50 -10.57
CA THR A 96 -3.87 -9.61 -11.30
C THR A 96 -5.17 -10.07 -10.64
N VAL A 97 -6.13 -10.49 -11.45
CA VAL A 97 -7.36 -11.13 -10.98
C VAL A 97 -7.14 -12.64 -10.90
N CYS A 98 -7.75 -13.32 -9.92
CA CYS A 98 -7.77 -14.77 -9.89
C CYS A 98 -8.31 -15.35 -11.20
N ARG A 99 -7.59 -16.31 -11.78
CA ARG A 99 -7.92 -16.92 -13.08
C ARG A 99 -9.35 -17.44 -13.13
N ARG A 100 -9.88 -18.00 -12.04
CA ARG A 100 -11.27 -18.47 -11.98
C ARG A 100 -12.29 -17.33 -12.07
N CYS A 101 -12.05 -16.20 -11.40
CA CYS A 101 -12.90 -15.00 -11.53
C CYS A 101 -12.83 -14.41 -12.95
N ALA A 102 -11.68 -14.50 -13.60
CA ALA A 102 -11.46 -13.97 -14.94
C ALA A 102 -11.79 -14.97 -16.08
N GLY A 103 -12.39 -16.14 -15.77
CA GLY A 103 -12.72 -17.15 -16.77
C GLY A 103 -11.50 -17.72 -17.52
N GLY A 104 -10.37 -17.86 -16.82
CA GLY A 104 -9.08 -18.33 -17.35
C GLY A 104 -8.22 -17.24 -17.99
N GLN A 105 -8.74 -16.03 -18.17
CA GLN A 105 -8.02 -14.93 -18.83
C GLN A 105 -7.08 -14.21 -17.86
N GLN A 106 -5.96 -13.69 -18.37
CA GLN A 106 -5.09 -12.79 -17.62
C GLN A 106 -5.62 -11.35 -17.75
N THR A 107 -5.98 -10.76 -16.62
CA THR A 107 -6.43 -9.37 -16.53
C THR A 107 -6.05 -8.79 -15.17
N SER A 108 -6.16 -7.48 -15.03
CA SER A 108 -5.83 -6.77 -13.80
C SER A 108 -6.93 -5.80 -13.39
N VAL A 109 -7.01 -5.56 -12.09
CA VAL A 109 -7.98 -4.65 -11.47
C VAL A 109 -7.29 -3.68 -10.52
N GLN A 110 -7.92 -2.53 -10.32
CA GLN A 110 -7.56 -1.53 -9.32
C GLN A 110 -8.63 -1.42 -8.20
N SER A 111 -9.30 -2.54 -7.88
CA SER A 111 -10.31 -2.63 -6.81
C SER A 111 -9.68 -2.90 -5.46
N ARG A 112 -10.38 -2.60 -4.36
CA ARG A 112 -10.02 -3.07 -3.00
C ARG A 112 -9.59 -4.54 -2.96
N GLY A 113 -8.68 -4.85 -2.02
CA GLY A 113 -8.13 -6.19 -1.81
C GLY A 113 -6.70 -6.35 -2.28
N GLY A 114 -6.10 -7.47 -1.92
CA GLY A 114 -4.69 -7.78 -2.09
C GLY A 114 -4.47 -9.05 -2.89
N ALA A 115 -3.68 -9.95 -2.32
CA ALA A 115 -3.10 -11.08 -3.02
C ALA A 115 -3.99 -12.32 -3.11
N VAL A 116 -5.10 -12.35 -2.36
CA VAL A 116 -5.93 -13.54 -2.17
C VAL A 116 -7.33 -13.32 -2.74
N CYS A 117 -7.84 -14.31 -3.46
CA CYS A 117 -9.23 -14.35 -3.85
C CYS A 117 -10.03 -15.08 -2.78
N ASN A 118 -10.80 -14.33 -1.98
CA ASN A 118 -11.65 -14.93 -0.93
C ASN A 118 -12.72 -15.90 -1.47
N HIS A 119 -13.18 -15.69 -2.71
CA HIS A 119 -14.21 -16.54 -3.29
C HIS A 119 -13.67 -17.91 -3.67
N HIS A 120 -12.49 -17.96 -4.30
CA HIS A 120 -11.87 -19.19 -4.76
C HIS A 120 -10.81 -19.74 -3.81
N GLN A 121 -10.47 -19.01 -2.75
CA GLN A 121 -9.42 -19.32 -1.78
C GLN A 121 -8.07 -19.58 -2.47
N ARG A 122 -7.65 -18.66 -3.34
CA ARG A 122 -6.39 -18.78 -4.08
C ARG A 122 -5.53 -17.54 -3.97
N TRP A 123 -4.23 -17.76 -3.86
CA TRP A 123 -3.25 -16.72 -4.12
C TRP A 123 -3.22 -16.41 -5.62
N HIS A 124 -3.28 -15.15 -5.98
CA HIS A 124 -3.29 -14.74 -7.39
C HIS A 124 -2.38 -13.56 -7.71
N LEU A 125 -1.54 -13.11 -6.77
CA LEU A 125 -0.60 -12.02 -7.02
C LEU A 125 0.49 -12.46 -8.00
N ASP A 126 0.96 -11.53 -8.83
CA ASP A 126 2.03 -11.74 -9.83
C ASP A 126 1.79 -12.93 -10.77
N GLY A 127 0.51 -13.20 -11.06
CA GLY A 127 0.11 -14.26 -11.98
C GLY A 127 0.20 -15.69 -11.42
N ALA A 128 0.60 -15.85 -10.17
CA ALA A 128 0.56 -17.11 -9.44
C ALA A 128 -0.89 -17.62 -9.29
N ASP A 129 -1.05 -18.92 -9.02
CA ASP A 129 -2.36 -19.54 -8.85
C ASP A 129 -2.28 -20.68 -7.84
N ILE A 130 -2.10 -20.33 -6.56
CA ILE A 130 -1.83 -21.29 -5.47
C ILE A 130 -3.11 -21.53 -4.68
N ASP A 131 -3.43 -22.80 -4.41
CA ASP A 131 -4.58 -23.18 -3.59
C ASP A 131 -4.31 -22.88 -2.11
N LEU A 132 -5.21 -22.14 -1.47
CA LEU A 132 -5.11 -21.75 -0.06
C LEU A 132 -6.26 -22.32 0.78
N THR A 133 -6.99 -23.32 0.29
CA THR A 133 -8.13 -23.92 1.02
C THR A 133 -7.74 -24.45 2.39
N GLY A 134 -6.50 -24.96 2.54
CA GLY A 134 -5.95 -25.41 3.82
C GLY A 134 -5.52 -24.31 4.79
N PHE A 135 -5.56 -23.04 4.38
CA PHE A 135 -5.03 -21.89 5.14
C PHE A 135 -6.08 -20.77 5.31
N PRO A 136 -7.11 -20.97 6.16
CA PRO A 136 -8.20 -20.02 6.35
C PRO A 136 -7.74 -18.62 6.81
N GLU A 137 -6.57 -18.53 7.44
CA GLU A 137 -5.96 -17.27 7.88
C GLU A 137 -5.66 -16.30 6.73
N PHE A 138 -5.40 -16.78 5.50
CA PHE A 138 -5.23 -15.91 4.33
C PHE A 138 -6.53 -15.22 3.95
N ALA A 139 -7.65 -15.96 3.98
CA ALA A 139 -8.95 -15.39 3.68
C ALA A 139 -9.36 -14.36 4.75
N HIS A 140 -9.01 -14.60 6.02
CA HIS A 140 -9.20 -13.63 7.08
C HIS A 140 -8.35 -12.37 6.87
N ALA A 141 -7.06 -12.53 6.56
CA ALA A 141 -6.14 -11.44 6.26
C ALA A 141 -6.64 -10.59 5.09
N GLU A 142 -7.09 -11.22 4.01
CA GLU A 142 -7.65 -10.54 2.84
C GLU A 142 -8.92 -9.75 3.17
N ARG A 143 -9.81 -10.30 4.01
CA ARG A 143 -10.98 -9.54 4.51
C ARG A 143 -10.55 -8.32 5.33
N CYS A 144 -9.52 -8.45 6.17
CA CYS A 144 -8.97 -7.32 6.92
C CYS A 144 -8.38 -6.25 5.99
N LEU A 145 -7.58 -6.67 5.00
CA LEU A 145 -6.96 -5.78 4.03
C LEU A 145 -8.00 -5.03 3.18
N SER A 146 -8.93 -5.76 2.56
CA SER A 146 -9.99 -5.20 1.72
C SER A 146 -11.08 -4.44 2.49
N GLY A 147 -11.12 -4.58 3.82
CA GLY A 147 -12.10 -3.97 4.72
C GLY A 147 -11.51 -2.86 5.59
N THR A 148 -11.03 -3.23 6.78
CA THR A 148 -10.56 -2.29 7.81
C THR A 148 -9.35 -1.49 7.36
N LEU A 149 -8.32 -2.14 6.80
CA LEU A 149 -7.11 -1.46 6.35
C LEU A 149 -7.37 -0.59 5.11
N TRP A 150 -8.25 -1.03 4.20
CA TRP A 150 -8.69 -0.22 3.08
C TRP A 150 -9.25 1.15 3.51
N LYS A 151 -10.12 1.15 4.53
CA LYS A 151 -10.68 2.40 5.11
C LYS A 151 -9.61 3.29 5.77
N ARG A 152 -8.47 2.72 6.17
CA ARG A 152 -7.30 3.45 6.65
C ARG A 152 -6.38 3.95 5.52
N GLY A 153 -6.69 3.62 4.27
CA GLY A 153 -5.87 4.01 3.12
C GLY A 153 -4.65 3.12 2.88
N ILE A 154 -4.77 1.85 3.26
CA ILE A 154 -3.73 0.82 3.16
C ILE A 154 -4.20 -0.24 2.17
N GLY A 155 -3.31 -0.56 1.22
CA GLY A 155 -3.52 -1.53 0.16
C GLY A 155 -2.26 -2.35 -0.06
N LEU A 156 -2.27 -3.22 -1.06
CA LEU A 156 -1.21 -4.21 -1.26
C LEU A 156 0.17 -3.58 -1.48
N THR A 157 0.22 -2.46 -2.20
CA THR A 157 1.47 -1.77 -2.56
C THR A 157 1.78 -0.56 -1.67
N THR A 158 1.05 -0.41 -0.56
CA THR A 158 1.28 0.72 0.35
C THR A 158 2.46 0.48 1.29
N GLY A 159 3.14 1.56 1.66
CA GLY A 159 4.36 1.52 2.48
C GLY A 159 4.15 0.87 3.84
N GLU A 160 2.95 0.95 4.41
CA GLU A 160 2.60 0.35 5.69
C GLU A 160 2.69 -1.19 5.65
N LEU A 161 2.17 -1.80 4.57
CA LEU A 161 2.24 -3.26 4.38
C LEU A 161 3.68 -3.71 4.10
N GLN A 162 4.40 -2.93 3.29
CA GLN A 162 5.82 -3.18 2.96
C GLN A 162 6.73 -3.05 4.18
N LEU A 163 6.44 -2.12 5.09
CA LEU A 163 7.13 -1.96 6.36
C LEU A 163 6.94 -3.19 7.25
N ALA A 164 5.70 -3.68 7.38
CA ALA A 164 5.40 -4.89 8.13
C ALA A 164 6.10 -6.13 7.54
N ALA A 165 6.07 -6.29 6.21
CA ALA A 165 6.79 -7.36 5.52
C ALA A 165 8.31 -7.29 5.76
N SER A 166 8.88 -6.09 5.70
CA SER A 166 10.32 -5.87 5.97
C SER A 166 10.70 -6.26 7.39
N LEU A 167 9.93 -5.83 8.40
CA LEU A 167 10.15 -6.16 9.80
C LEU A 167 10.13 -7.68 10.04
N ILE A 168 9.14 -8.38 9.48
CA ILE A 168 9.04 -9.84 9.57
C ILE A 168 10.22 -10.52 8.89
N ARG A 169 10.62 -10.06 7.70
CA ARG A 169 11.79 -10.60 6.97
C ARG A 169 13.09 -10.45 7.76
N TYR A 170 13.35 -9.27 8.32
CA TYR A 170 14.55 -9.03 9.12
C TYR A 170 14.57 -9.83 10.42
N TRP A 171 13.41 -9.97 11.07
CA TRP A 171 13.27 -10.86 12.22
C TRP A 171 13.58 -12.32 11.86
N ALA A 172 13.00 -12.81 10.76
CA ALA A 172 13.15 -14.20 10.29
C ALA A 172 14.57 -14.55 9.84
N THR A 173 15.46 -13.58 9.63
CA THR A 173 16.83 -13.86 9.19
C THR A 173 17.70 -14.45 10.29
N ASP A 174 17.42 -14.11 11.55
CA ASP A 174 18.22 -14.53 12.70
C ASP A 174 17.50 -15.57 13.58
N GLU A 175 16.23 -15.85 13.31
CA GLU A 175 15.40 -16.75 14.12
C GLU A 175 15.16 -18.08 13.39
N GLN A 176 15.17 -19.18 14.15
CA GLN A 176 14.65 -20.44 13.66
C GLN A 176 13.13 -20.40 13.61
N LEU A 177 12.56 -20.48 12.41
CA LEU A 177 11.11 -20.49 12.23
C LEU A 177 10.51 -21.78 12.80
N GLU A 178 9.37 -21.63 13.48
CA GLU A 178 8.63 -22.74 14.07
C GLU A 178 7.11 -22.59 13.88
N GLY A 179 6.37 -23.68 14.08
CA GLY A 179 4.91 -23.68 14.08
C GLY A 179 4.28 -23.51 12.70
N ARG A 180 3.07 -22.92 12.68
CA ARG A 180 2.19 -22.89 11.49
C ARG A 180 2.80 -22.24 10.25
N ILE A 181 3.70 -21.27 10.42
CA ILE A 181 4.37 -20.64 9.28
C ILE A 181 5.29 -21.63 8.54
N VAL A 182 5.97 -22.52 9.26
CA VAL A 182 6.83 -23.55 8.67
C VAL A 182 6.01 -24.59 7.94
N ASP A 183 4.92 -25.07 8.55
CA ASP A 183 4.01 -26.05 7.92
C ASP A 183 3.45 -25.51 6.61
N ARG A 184 3.03 -24.25 6.64
CA ARG A 184 2.56 -23.51 5.47
C ARG A 184 3.64 -23.35 4.40
N MET A 185 4.83 -22.90 4.77
CA MET A 185 5.95 -22.75 3.84
C MET A 185 6.27 -24.08 3.15
N LYS A 186 6.33 -25.18 3.91
CA LYS A 186 6.57 -26.53 3.37
C LYS A 186 5.48 -26.97 2.40
N MET A 187 4.21 -26.74 2.72
CA MET A 187 3.08 -27.09 1.86
C MET A 187 3.03 -26.26 0.57
N ILE A 188 3.43 -25.00 0.62
CA ILE A 188 3.45 -24.10 -0.54
C ILE A 188 4.73 -24.29 -1.38
N GLY A 189 5.79 -24.84 -0.79
CA GLY A 189 7.09 -25.01 -1.45
C GLY A 189 7.98 -23.78 -1.34
N ILE A 190 7.98 -23.13 -0.17
CA ILE A 190 8.84 -21.97 0.13
C ILE A 190 9.95 -22.41 1.08
N ASP A 191 11.19 -22.23 0.66
CA ASP A 191 12.36 -22.68 1.44
C ASP A 191 12.87 -21.61 2.42
N SER A 192 12.64 -20.33 2.14
CA SER A 192 13.10 -19.23 2.99
C SER A 192 12.18 -18.02 2.92
N ILE A 193 12.23 -17.13 3.92
CA ILE A 193 11.51 -15.85 3.95
C ILE A 193 12.45 -14.75 3.45
N ASP A 194 12.37 -14.44 2.16
CA ASP A 194 13.17 -13.42 1.48
C ASP A 194 12.28 -12.30 0.91
N ALA A 195 12.83 -11.42 0.07
CA ALA A 195 12.07 -10.29 -0.47
C ALA A 195 10.91 -10.71 -1.38
N ASP A 196 11.05 -11.82 -2.10
CA ASP A 196 10.09 -12.30 -3.09
C ASP A 196 9.06 -13.24 -2.45
N SER A 197 9.46 -13.99 -1.43
CA SER A 197 8.61 -15.00 -0.78
C SER A 197 7.87 -14.49 0.46
N VAL A 198 8.38 -13.45 1.15
CA VAL A 198 7.84 -13.02 2.46
C VAL A 198 6.34 -12.71 2.43
N LEU A 199 5.88 -12.07 1.36
CA LEU A 199 4.47 -11.69 1.25
C LEU A 199 3.56 -12.91 1.18
N LEU A 200 3.96 -13.97 0.46
CA LEU A 200 3.20 -15.23 0.39
C LEU A 200 3.38 -16.06 1.66
N ALA A 201 4.60 -16.16 2.18
CA ALA A 201 4.93 -16.99 3.35
C ALA A 201 4.29 -16.48 4.65
N ALA A 202 4.14 -15.15 4.80
CA ALA A 202 3.71 -14.50 6.03
C ALA A 202 2.53 -13.52 5.83
N TYR A 203 1.73 -13.67 4.77
CA TYR A 203 0.63 -12.73 4.46
C TYR A 203 -0.28 -12.42 5.66
N PRO A 204 -0.75 -13.43 6.43
CA PRO A 204 -1.61 -13.16 7.58
C PRO A 204 -0.91 -12.37 8.69
N GLU A 205 0.35 -12.69 8.96
CA GLU A 205 1.18 -12.01 9.95
C GLU A 205 1.46 -10.56 9.53
N ILE A 206 1.79 -10.34 8.26
CA ILE A 206 2.02 -9.01 7.69
C ILE A 206 0.78 -8.13 7.83
N VAL A 207 -0.40 -8.65 7.47
CA VAL A 207 -1.66 -7.90 7.60
C VAL A 207 -1.99 -7.61 9.06
N ARG A 208 -1.76 -8.58 9.97
CA ARG A 208 -1.97 -8.39 11.41
C ARG A 208 -1.03 -7.32 11.97
N LEU A 209 0.26 -7.40 11.67
CA LEU A 209 1.25 -6.41 12.09
C LEU A 209 0.89 -5.02 11.54
N THR A 210 0.52 -4.92 10.27
CA THR A 210 0.07 -3.67 9.66
C THR A 210 -1.13 -3.07 10.40
N THR A 211 -2.05 -3.91 10.87
CA THR A 211 -3.20 -3.46 11.68
C THR A 211 -2.78 -2.85 13.01
N ILE A 212 -1.75 -3.43 13.66
CA ILE A 212 -1.16 -2.92 14.91
C ILE A 212 -0.40 -1.61 14.65
N LEU A 213 0.52 -1.60 13.68
CA LEU A 213 1.36 -0.43 13.38
C LEU A 213 0.55 0.81 12.98
N THR A 214 -0.63 0.59 12.39
CA THR A 214 -1.52 1.66 11.92
C THR A 214 -2.69 1.92 12.87
N ASP A 215 -2.70 1.29 14.05
CA ASP A 215 -3.59 1.69 15.13
C ASP A 215 -3.20 3.11 15.60
N LEU A 216 -4.20 3.95 15.84
CA LEU A 216 -3.98 5.35 16.18
C LEU A 216 -3.21 5.51 17.50
N SER A 217 -3.49 4.66 18.48
CA SER A 217 -2.84 4.74 19.79
C SER A 217 -1.42 4.21 19.70
N PHE A 218 -1.21 3.09 19.01
CA PHE A 218 0.12 2.53 18.78
C PHE A 218 1.02 3.47 17.97
N ALA A 219 0.54 3.97 16.82
CA ALA A 219 1.30 4.90 15.98
C ALA A 219 1.65 6.20 16.73
N SER A 220 0.71 6.72 17.52
CA SER A 220 0.96 7.92 18.35
C SER A 220 1.98 7.64 19.46
N TYR A 221 1.95 6.46 20.08
CA TYR A 221 2.97 6.05 21.05
C TYR A 221 4.35 5.96 20.39
N LEU A 222 4.43 5.24 19.26
CA LEU A 222 5.67 4.93 18.56
C LEU A 222 6.42 6.18 18.06
N LEU A 223 5.70 7.23 17.68
CA LEU A 223 6.28 8.42 17.06
C LEU A 223 6.21 9.68 17.95
N SER A 224 5.74 9.55 19.19
CA SER A 224 5.68 10.66 20.13
C SER A 224 7.07 11.07 20.64
N ALA A 225 7.26 12.36 20.88
CA ALA A 225 8.46 12.85 21.55
C ALA A 225 8.47 12.54 23.07
N ARG A 226 7.33 12.14 23.65
CA ARG A 226 7.17 11.91 25.09
C ARG A 226 7.87 10.65 25.60
N PHE A 227 8.13 9.69 24.72
CA PHE A 227 8.77 8.42 25.05
C PHE A 227 10.19 8.39 24.49
N SER A 228 11.07 7.70 25.22
CA SER A 228 12.45 7.49 24.79
C SER A 228 12.50 6.61 23.54
N LEU A 229 13.61 6.71 22.79
CA LEU A 229 13.84 5.84 21.64
C LEU A 229 13.81 4.36 22.05
N ALA A 230 14.43 4.01 23.18
CA ALA A 230 14.51 2.63 23.66
C ALA A 230 13.12 2.03 23.94
N GLU A 231 12.22 2.77 24.61
CA GLU A 231 10.84 2.31 24.87
C GLU A 231 10.05 2.07 23.57
N GLN A 232 10.24 2.95 22.59
CA GLN A 232 9.55 2.87 21.31
C GLN A 232 10.08 1.74 20.43
N VAL A 233 11.40 1.51 20.42
CA VAL A 233 12.02 0.37 19.76
C VAL A 233 11.51 -0.92 20.37
N TRP A 234 11.51 -1.03 21.70
CA TRP A 234 10.99 -2.20 22.40
C TRP A 234 9.52 -2.47 22.06
N ALA A 235 8.68 -1.44 21.98
CA ALA A 235 7.28 -1.62 21.60
C ALA A 235 7.10 -2.11 20.16
N LEU A 236 7.95 -1.66 19.22
CA LEU A 236 7.93 -2.13 17.84
C LEU A 236 8.38 -3.59 17.73
N GLU A 237 9.46 -3.96 18.43
CA GLU A 237 9.93 -5.34 18.52
C GLU A 237 8.87 -6.25 19.13
N ALA A 238 8.25 -5.83 20.24
CA ALA A 238 7.20 -6.57 20.92
C ALA A 238 6.00 -6.82 19.99
N ALA A 239 5.64 -5.87 19.14
CA ALA A 239 4.59 -6.06 18.14
C ALA A 239 4.96 -7.16 17.11
N VAL A 240 6.19 -7.15 16.60
CA VAL A 240 6.68 -8.18 15.66
C VAL A 240 6.73 -9.55 16.33
N VAL A 241 7.34 -9.63 17.51
CA VAL A 241 7.49 -10.85 18.30
C VAL A 241 6.13 -11.45 18.69
N THR A 242 5.15 -10.61 19.04
CA THR A 242 3.78 -11.06 19.35
C THR A 242 3.05 -11.58 18.11
N VAL A 243 3.34 -11.03 16.94
CA VAL A 243 2.77 -11.51 15.68
C VAL A 243 3.38 -12.83 15.26
N MET A 244 4.70 -12.95 15.38
CA MET A 244 5.48 -14.10 14.92
C MET A 244 5.63 -15.21 15.96
N HIS A 245 5.26 -14.97 17.23
CA HIS A 245 5.41 -15.89 18.36
C HIS A 245 6.87 -16.30 18.62
N GLY A 246 7.80 -15.35 18.62
CA GLY A 246 9.23 -15.61 18.75
C GLY A 246 9.95 -14.78 19.82
N ARG A 247 11.19 -14.40 19.55
CA ARG A 247 11.99 -13.50 20.40
C ARG A 247 12.56 -12.34 19.60
N THR A 248 13.01 -11.29 20.29
CA THR A 248 13.73 -10.18 19.65
C THR A 248 15.08 -10.67 19.12
N THR A 249 15.40 -10.29 17.88
CA THR A 249 16.69 -10.60 17.23
C THR A 249 17.54 -9.35 17.03
N PRO A 250 18.88 -9.46 16.92
CA PRO A 250 19.76 -8.31 16.68
C PRO A 250 19.41 -7.53 15.40
N ARG A 251 19.09 -8.20 14.29
CA ARG A 251 18.66 -7.50 13.06
C ARG A 251 17.32 -6.80 13.23
N LEU A 252 16.36 -7.42 13.93
CA LEU A 252 15.09 -6.76 14.23
C LEU A 252 15.33 -5.49 15.04
N HIS A 253 16.18 -5.55 16.07
CA HIS A 253 16.52 -4.39 16.89
C HIS A 253 17.10 -3.24 16.07
N GLN A 254 18.12 -3.54 15.26
CA GLN A 254 18.78 -2.54 14.41
C GLN A 254 17.80 -1.87 13.44
N VAL A 255 16.90 -2.65 12.84
CA VAL A 255 15.91 -2.14 11.88
C VAL A 255 14.81 -1.35 12.59
N ALA A 256 14.33 -1.83 13.74
CA ALA A 256 13.36 -1.14 14.56
C ALA A 256 13.87 0.24 15.03
N GLU A 257 15.11 0.30 15.51
CA GLU A 257 15.78 1.56 15.89
C GLU A 257 15.81 2.55 14.74
N ARG A 258 16.24 2.11 13.54
CA ARG A 258 16.28 2.97 12.34
C ARG A 258 14.90 3.50 11.94
N ILE A 259 13.87 2.66 12.00
CA ILE A 259 12.49 3.03 11.66
C ILE A 259 11.96 4.06 12.66
N VAL A 260 12.11 3.81 13.96
CA VAL A 260 11.62 4.71 15.01
C VAL A 260 12.37 6.03 14.99
N ALA A 261 13.69 6.02 14.91
CA ALA A 261 14.50 7.23 14.83
C ALA A 261 14.13 8.10 13.61
N ARG A 262 13.97 7.47 12.43
CA ARG A 262 13.50 8.17 11.22
C ARG A 262 12.10 8.74 11.39
N GLY A 263 11.19 8.00 12.03
CA GLY A 263 9.85 8.44 12.34
C GLY A 263 9.85 9.68 13.24
N LYS A 264 10.65 9.68 14.31
CA LYS A 264 10.80 10.86 15.21
C LYS A 264 11.30 12.08 14.45
N ILE A 265 12.37 11.93 13.65
CA ILE A 265 12.89 13.01 12.78
C ILE A 265 11.80 13.52 11.85
N ALA A 266 10.98 12.64 11.27
CA ALA A 266 9.89 13.04 10.39
C ALA A 266 8.79 13.81 11.14
N VAL A 267 8.46 13.44 12.38
CA VAL A 267 7.49 14.22 13.18
C VAL A 267 8.07 15.60 13.52
N GLU A 268 9.31 15.67 14.00
CA GLU A 268 9.99 16.95 14.29
C GLU A 268 10.04 17.85 13.05
N ALA A 269 10.41 17.30 11.90
CA ALA A 269 10.40 18.01 10.63
C ALA A 269 8.99 18.51 10.27
N ALA A 270 7.94 17.73 10.50
CA ALA A 270 6.56 18.18 10.26
C ALA A 270 6.20 19.40 11.14
N PHE A 271 6.63 19.44 12.40
CA PHE A 271 6.42 20.61 13.24
C PHE A 271 7.24 21.81 12.75
N GLY A 272 8.53 21.62 12.47
CA GLY A 272 9.42 22.65 11.93
C GLY A 272 8.95 23.23 10.59
N MET A 273 8.29 22.44 9.74
CA MET A 273 7.75 22.93 8.47
C MET A 273 6.57 23.89 8.62
N ARG A 274 5.89 23.91 9.79
CA ARG A 274 4.71 24.76 10.01
C ARG A 274 5.06 26.24 9.99
N GLN A 275 6.24 26.62 10.44
CA GLN A 275 6.70 28.00 10.50
C GLN A 275 8.10 28.14 9.90
N ASN A 276 8.30 29.20 9.13
CA ASN A 276 9.59 29.62 8.60
C ASN A 276 9.64 31.15 8.70
N ALA A 277 10.83 31.72 8.84
CA ALA A 277 11.08 33.17 8.89
C ALA A 277 10.34 33.97 7.79
N ASN A 278 10.11 33.35 6.62
CA ASN A 278 9.51 34.03 5.46
C ASN A 278 7.98 33.86 5.32
N ASN A 279 7.31 33.07 6.16
CA ASN A 279 5.88 32.77 6.01
C ASN A 279 5.02 33.61 6.94
N LYS A 280 4.16 34.48 6.37
CA LYS A 280 3.19 35.30 7.13
C LYS A 280 2.12 34.50 7.89
N ARG A 281 1.84 33.26 7.47
CA ARG A 281 0.85 32.37 8.10
C ARG A 281 1.42 30.95 8.22
N PRO A 282 1.36 30.34 9.42
CA PRO A 282 1.80 28.96 9.60
C PRO A 282 0.99 27.97 8.76
N ALA A 283 1.63 26.93 8.25
CA ALA A 283 0.93 25.81 7.65
C ALA A 283 0.19 24.97 8.71
N THR A 284 -0.93 24.37 8.33
CA THR A 284 -1.65 23.37 9.14
C THR A 284 -0.76 22.15 9.38
N LEU A 285 -0.87 21.52 10.55
CA LEU A 285 -0.08 20.33 10.90
C LEU A 285 -0.33 19.18 9.91
N GLU A 286 -1.58 19.00 9.45
CA GLU A 286 -1.98 18.01 8.46
C GLU A 286 -1.15 18.10 7.18
N LYS A 287 -1.03 19.31 6.64
CA LYS A 287 -0.27 19.57 5.43
C LYS A 287 1.23 19.27 5.63
N ALA A 288 1.75 19.62 6.81
CA ALA A 288 3.14 19.37 7.15
C ALA A 288 3.44 17.88 7.36
N LEU A 289 2.50 17.12 7.95
CA LEU A 289 2.60 15.67 8.09
C LEU A 289 2.65 14.97 6.73
N VAL A 290 1.83 15.38 5.76
CA VAL A 290 1.91 14.85 4.38
C VAL A 290 3.27 15.13 3.76
N ALA A 291 3.74 16.39 3.85
CA ALA A 291 5.02 16.79 3.26
C ALA A 291 6.20 16.05 3.91
N SER A 292 6.19 15.93 5.24
CA SER A 292 7.26 15.25 5.97
C SER A 292 7.25 13.74 5.72
N SER A 293 6.08 13.10 5.73
CA SER A 293 5.91 11.68 5.38
C SER A 293 6.53 11.35 4.02
N GLN A 294 6.32 12.22 3.02
CA GLN A 294 6.91 12.06 1.68
C GLN A 294 8.42 12.29 1.66
N ARG A 295 8.91 13.31 2.39
CA ARG A 295 10.33 13.67 2.43
C ARG A 295 11.18 12.61 3.13
N HIS A 296 10.69 12.12 4.27
CA HIS A 296 11.42 11.21 5.14
C HIS A 296 11.10 9.75 4.87
N ARG A 297 10.14 9.45 3.97
CA ARG A 297 9.63 8.08 3.74
C ARG A 297 9.24 7.44 5.07
N SER A 298 8.23 8.04 5.69
CA SER A 298 7.64 7.54 6.94
C SER A 298 6.13 7.53 6.80
N CYS A 299 5.58 6.35 6.50
CA CYS A 299 4.19 6.10 6.16
C CYS A 299 3.32 6.13 7.42
N LEU A 300 3.88 5.74 8.57
CA LEU A 300 3.22 5.78 9.87
C LEU A 300 2.80 7.20 10.28
N LEU A 301 3.44 8.25 9.75
CA LEU A 301 3.03 9.65 9.97
C LEU A 301 1.58 9.91 9.55
N ARG A 302 1.07 9.17 8.56
CA ARG A 302 -0.31 9.31 8.11
C ARG A 302 -1.29 8.86 9.19
N HIS A 303 -0.91 7.91 10.03
CA HIS A 303 -1.79 7.31 11.04
C HIS A 303 -1.73 7.99 12.40
N LEU A 304 -1.05 9.14 12.45
CA LEU A 304 -0.93 9.96 13.63
C LEU A 304 -2.21 10.74 13.96
N SER A 305 -2.47 10.91 15.25
CA SER A 305 -3.49 11.84 15.73
C SER A 305 -2.93 13.26 15.76
N THR A 306 -3.51 14.16 14.97
CA THR A 306 -3.15 15.59 15.00
C THR A 306 -3.51 16.28 16.32
N VAL A 307 -4.33 15.64 17.16
CA VAL A 307 -4.73 16.15 18.49
C VAL A 307 -3.79 15.66 19.60
N ARG A 308 -3.31 14.41 19.53
CA ARG A 308 -2.52 13.79 20.61
C ARG A 308 -1.02 14.07 20.53
N ILE A 309 -0.53 14.58 19.40
CA ILE A 309 0.90 14.82 19.21
C ILE A 309 1.23 16.24 19.57
N GLN A 310 2.07 16.37 20.58
CA GLN A 310 2.66 17.63 21.02
C GLN A 310 4.18 17.48 20.95
N ILE A 311 4.81 18.27 20.10
CA ILE A 311 6.24 18.53 20.15
C ILE A 311 6.38 20.02 20.45
N LEU A 312 6.91 20.33 21.63
CA LEU A 312 7.26 21.68 22.04
C LEU A 312 8.54 21.63 22.88
N PRO A 313 9.54 22.50 22.61
CA PRO A 313 9.66 23.37 21.44
C PRO A 313 10.16 22.63 20.19
N TYR A 314 9.88 23.17 19.01
CA TYR A 314 10.45 22.69 17.74
C TYR A 314 11.15 23.84 17.04
N GLU A 315 12.23 23.54 16.31
CA GLU A 315 12.95 24.55 15.55
C GLU A 315 12.27 24.81 14.19
N PRO A 316 11.98 26.07 13.82
CA PRO A 316 11.50 26.43 12.49
C PRO A 316 12.46 25.92 11.41
N GLY A 317 11.91 25.32 10.36
CA GLY A 317 12.71 24.65 9.33
C GLY A 317 12.30 25.01 7.91
N ILE A 318 12.39 24.02 7.02
CA ILE A 318 12.01 24.15 5.60
C ILE A 318 10.50 24.38 5.49
N ALA A 319 10.04 25.37 4.74
CA ALA A 319 8.61 25.62 4.56
C ALA A 319 7.89 24.45 3.85
N VAL A 320 6.65 24.15 4.26
CA VAL A 320 5.80 23.17 3.56
C VAL A 320 5.62 23.56 2.07
N PRO A 321 5.77 22.63 1.10
CA PRO A 321 5.50 22.88 -0.30
C PRO A 321 4.07 23.39 -0.59
N ARG A 322 3.85 23.93 -1.79
CA ARG A 322 2.50 24.29 -2.27
C ARG A 322 1.62 23.05 -2.35
N SER A 323 0.32 23.17 -2.04
CA SER A 323 -0.60 22.02 -2.01
C SER A 323 -0.65 21.22 -3.31
N ARG A 324 -0.59 21.88 -4.47
CA ARG A 324 -0.50 21.21 -5.79
C ARG A 324 0.65 20.21 -5.94
N VAL A 325 1.73 20.39 -5.16
CA VAL A 325 2.89 19.48 -5.16
C VAL A 325 2.62 18.23 -4.33
N LEU A 326 1.75 18.36 -3.32
CA LEU A 326 1.37 17.29 -2.39
C LEU A 326 0.14 16.51 -2.88
N ASP A 327 -0.71 17.13 -3.69
CA ASP A 327 -1.90 16.52 -4.27
C ASP A 327 -1.54 15.31 -5.15
N ARG A 328 -2.33 14.25 -5.05
CA ARG A 328 -2.21 12.98 -5.80
C ARG A 328 -0.87 12.26 -5.70
N ARG A 329 0.02 12.67 -4.77
CA ARG A 329 1.26 11.92 -4.53
C ARG A 329 0.95 10.66 -3.74
N ARG A 330 1.34 9.52 -4.33
CA ARG A 330 1.32 8.22 -3.67
C ARG A 330 2.35 8.23 -2.52
N PRO A 331 1.97 7.76 -1.31
CA PRO A 331 2.93 7.47 -0.27
C PRO A 331 3.96 6.47 -0.79
N LEU A 332 5.24 6.74 -0.55
CA LEU A 332 6.32 5.80 -0.89
C LEU A 332 6.60 4.89 0.32
N PRO A 333 7.06 3.64 0.12
CA PRO A 333 7.55 2.78 1.19
C PRO A 333 8.58 3.46 2.08
N ASP A 334 8.61 3.04 3.35
CA ASP A 334 9.53 3.55 4.37
C ASP A 334 10.99 3.13 4.15
N LEU A 335 11.23 2.23 3.19
CA LEU A 335 12.55 1.72 2.87
C LEU A 335 12.72 1.70 1.34
N VAL A 336 13.73 2.44 0.87
CA VAL A 336 14.56 1.91 -0.21
C VAL A 336 15.67 1.19 0.53
N VAL A 337 15.70 -0.13 0.39
CA VAL A 337 16.91 -0.89 0.70
C VAL A 337 17.97 -0.32 -0.24
N ALA A 338 18.93 0.41 0.31
CA ALA A 338 20.22 0.49 -0.35
C ALA A 338 20.85 -0.88 -0.12
N GLU A 339 20.79 -1.73 -1.14
CA GLU A 339 21.77 -2.79 -1.28
C GLU A 339 23.13 -2.10 -1.40
N ALA A 340 24.06 -2.47 -0.51
CA ALA A 340 25.48 -2.25 -0.68
C ALA A 340 26.11 -3.62 -0.90
#